data_AF-A0A817W854-F1
#
_entry.id   AF-A0A817W854-F1
#
_cell.length_a   1.000
_cell.length_b   1.000
_cell.length_c   1.000
_cell.angle_alpha   90.00
_cell.angle_beta   90.00
_cell.angle_gamma   90.00
#
_symmetry.space_group_name_H-M   'P 1'
#
loop_
_entity.id
_entity.type
_entity.pdbx_description
1 polymer ?
#
loop_
_entity_poly.entity_id
_entity_poly.type
_entity_poly.pdbx_seq_one_letter_code
_entity_poly.pdbx_strand_id
1 'polypeptide(L)'
;MGTKTIPIGRLLPGYRCVILDDFSQPVFTGQEGELFVGGVGVFAGYLGRNELTKKALVDIDGEHFYRTGDLVRFDSHGLLYYVGRKDHQVKVHGQRIELGEIERCLLQASSDVSCCVVLKYDDDHLIAYIQSNNINEKQLRQYCQSHLPSFMIPSMFIVLEQLPLNANGKLDRKQLPTPNFTALLSCSASTNNENHYIEPSNEIETSIHKLWCEIFQCKQISTTDSIFTIGGHSLILIQIYHRYKSIFKFDIHNLNIAQIFQYPTIQDHARFIEQSLDLEQCHEKSWLSLNISQGQVSFAQERIFLDEQIRFASNGNQMYNIPLVYRISSSGKSLSILRLQRALQAIVMKHSILRTALLLHTNGIVMQSVTEIDSLDINYQESFGFTILDTNDVESAIYETIRRSDLFDLTKGRVLHCYIIRDCS
;
A
#
# COMPACT_ATOMS: atom_id res chain seq x y z
N MET A 1 -23.17 -16.76 3.88
CA MET A 1 -23.26 -15.42 4.50
C MET A 1 -22.69 -14.42 3.51
N GLY A 2 -23.52 -13.53 2.96
CA GLY A 2 -23.12 -12.64 1.88
C GLY A 2 -22.17 -11.55 2.40
N THR A 3 -20.98 -11.48 1.82
CA THR A 3 -20.03 -10.38 2.03
C THR A 3 -20.74 -9.06 1.71
N LYS A 4 -20.85 -8.17 2.70
CA LYS A 4 -21.45 -6.85 2.55
C LYS A 4 -20.53 -6.03 1.62
N THR A 5 -20.83 -6.01 0.32
CA THR A 5 -20.07 -5.23 -0.66
C THR A 5 -20.26 -3.75 -0.34
N ILE A 6 -19.17 -3.03 -0.07
CA ILE A 6 -19.17 -1.60 0.21
C ILE A 6 -19.29 -0.87 -1.14
N PRO A 7 -20.23 0.08 -1.31
CA PRO A 7 -20.34 0.83 -2.55
C PRO A 7 -19.13 1.76 -2.74
N ILE A 8 -18.72 1.98 -3.99
CA ILE A 8 -17.69 2.99 -4.33
C ILE A 8 -18.24 4.42 -4.29
N GLY A 9 -19.57 4.57 -4.15
CA GLY A 9 -20.24 5.84 -3.93
C GLY A 9 -21.04 6.32 -5.14
N ARG A 10 -21.21 7.64 -5.24
CA ARG A 10 -21.89 8.34 -6.34
C ARG A 10 -20.88 9.10 -7.17
N LEU A 11 -21.31 9.51 -8.36
CA LEU A 11 -20.52 10.37 -9.23
C LEU A 11 -20.25 11.73 -8.58
N LEU A 12 -19.04 12.25 -8.80
CA LEU A 12 -18.67 13.62 -8.44
C LEU A 12 -19.30 14.62 -9.44
N PRO A 13 -19.52 15.87 -9.04
CA PRO A 13 -20.01 16.91 -9.94
C PRO A 13 -19.13 17.06 -11.18
N GLY A 14 -19.77 17.17 -12.36
CA GLY A 14 -19.07 17.31 -13.64
C GLY A 14 -18.56 16.00 -14.25
N TYR A 15 -18.68 14.87 -13.54
CA TYR A 15 -18.45 13.53 -14.10
C TYR A 15 -19.75 12.91 -14.58
N ARG A 16 -19.64 12.11 -15.64
CA ARG A 16 -20.71 11.27 -16.15
C ARG A 16 -20.23 9.83 -16.15
N CYS A 17 -21.14 8.88 -16.02
CA CYS A 17 -20.79 7.49 -16.32
C CYS A 17 -21.90 6.77 -17.05
N VAL A 18 -21.50 5.81 -17.85
CA VAL A 18 -22.38 4.86 -18.51
C VAL A 18 -21.89 3.46 -18.16
N ILE A 19 -22.80 2.55 -17.88
CA ILE A 19 -22.49 1.14 -17.69
C ILE A 19 -23.03 0.40 -18.90
N LEU A 20 -22.15 -0.24 -19.66
CA LEU A 20 -22.49 -0.93 -20.89
C LEU A 20 -22.30 -2.45 -20.74
N ASP A 21 -23.17 -3.21 -21.40
CA ASP A 21 -22.97 -4.65 -21.58
C ASP A 21 -21.92 -4.95 -22.69
N ASP A 22 -21.71 -6.23 -22.97
CA ASP A 22 -20.78 -6.67 -24.01
C ASP A 22 -21.22 -6.28 -25.44
N PHE A 23 -22.48 -5.88 -25.63
CA PHE A 23 -23.03 -5.39 -26.89
C PHE A 23 -23.02 -3.85 -26.98
N SER A 24 -22.34 -3.18 -26.04
CA SER A 24 -22.27 -1.73 -25.93
C SER A 24 -23.66 -1.08 -25.74
N GLN A 25 -24.58 -1.78 -25.07
CA GLN A 25 -25.88 -1.24 -24.69
C GLN A 25 -25.92 -0.88 -23.21
N PRO A 26 -26.60 0.21 -22.81
CA PRO A 26 -26.79 0.54 -21.40
C PRO A 26 -27.49 -0.57 -20.64
N VAL A 27 -26.93 -0.93 -19.47
CA VAL A 27 -27.54 -1.96 -18.60
C VAL A 27 -28.63 -1.37 -17.70
N PHE A 28 -29.56 -2.22 -17.27
CA PHE A 28 -30.58 -1.83 -16.29
C PHE A 28 -30.03 -1.76 -14.87
N THR A 29 -30.72 -1.04 -13.99
CA THR A 29 -30.38 -0.97 -12.56
C THR A 29 -30.26 -2.37 -11.95
N GLY A 30 -29.18 -2.61 -11.22
CA GLY A 30 -28.86 -3.91 -10.62
C GLY A 30 -28.09 -4.88 -11.51
N GLN A 31 -28.04 -4.66 -12.83
CA GLN A 31 -27.26 -5.49 -13.74
C GLN A 31 -25.78 -5.07 -13.78
N GLU A 32 -24.92 -6.06 -13.99
CA GLU A 32 -23.48 -5.85 -14.11
C GLU A 32 -23.13 -5.45 -15.55
N GLY A 33 -22.25 -4.48 -15.68
CA GLY A 33 -21.67 -4.09 -16.95
C GLY A 33 -20.35 -3.34 -16.76
N GLU A 34 -19.69 -3.04 -17.86
CA GLU A 34 -18.42 -2.33 -17.88
C GLU A 34 -18.63 -0.82 -17.67
N LEU A 35 -17.83 -0.23 -16.79
CA LEU A 35 -17.87 1.19 -16.46
C LEU A 35 -17.13 2.04 -17.50
N PHE A 36 -17.82 3.07 -17.99
CA PHE A 36 -17.28 4.13 -18.83
C PHE A 36 -17.46 5.46 -18.11
N VAL A 37 -16.38 6.25 -18.00
CA VAL A 37 -16.39 7.53 -17.27
C VAL A 37 -16.13 8.69 -18.22
N GLY A 38 -17.06 9.65 -18.24
CA GLY A 38 -17.04 10.86 -19.06
C GLY A 38 -16.97 12.13 -18.21
N GLY A 39 -16.88 13.28 -18.88
CA GLY A 39 -16.93 14.61 -18.25
C GLY A 39 -15.55 15.21 -17.96
N VAL A 40 -15.47 16.06 -16.94
CA VAL A 40 -14.33 16.97 -16.70
C VAL A 40 -12.99 16.28 -16.40
N GLY A 41 -13.00 15.00 -16.00
CA GLY A 41 -11.80 14.24 -15.68
C GLY A 41 -11.24 13.37 -16.81
N VAL A 42 -11.86 13.39 -18.00
CA VAL A 42 -11.36 12.63 -19.15
C VAL A 42 -10.11 13.31 -19.70
N PHE A 43 -9.02 12.56 -19.77
CA PHE A 43 -7.73 13.03 -20.25
C PHE A 43 -7.66 13.02 -21.78
N ALA A 44 -6.77 13.84 -22.37
CA ALA A 44 -6.65 13.96 -23.83
C ALA A 44 -6.12 12.68 -24.53
N GLY A 45 -5.36 11.86 -23.80
CA GLY A 45 -4.80 10.62 -24.29
C GLY A 45 -3.48 10.24 -23.64
N TYR A 46 -2.94 9.09 -24.04
CA TYR A 46 -1.63 8.64 -23.63
C TYR A 46 -0.55 9.23 -24.53
N LEU A 47 0.41 9.95 -23.93
CA LEU A 47 1.49 10.61 -24.64
C LEU A 47 2.27 9.63 -25.53
N GLY A 48 2.34 9.92 -26.83
CA GLY A 48 3.04 9.09 -27.81
C GLY A 48 2.40 7.72 -28.09
N ARG A 49 1.19 7.44 -27.57
CA ARG A 49 0.51 6.13 -27.71
C ARG A 49 -0.91 6.30 -28.27
N ASN A 50 -1.00 6.70 -29.53
CA ASN A 50 -2.28 6.97 -30.21
C ASN A 50 -3.20 5.73 -30.29
N GLU A 51 -2.62 4.55 -30.55
CA GLU A 51 -3.35 3.27 -30.60
C GLU A 51 -4.06 2.96 -29.26
N LEU A 52 -3.33 3.09 -28.14
CA LEU A 52 -3.91 2.88 -26.81
C LEU A 52 -4.94 3.95 -26.47
N THR A 53 -4.69 5.20 -26.88
CA THR A 53 -5.63 6.30 -26.66
C THR A 53 -6.97 6.02 -27.33
N LYS A 54 -6.97 5.56 -28.60
CA LYS A 54 -8.20 5.19 -29.32
C LYS A 54 -8.92 3.99 -28.72
N LYS A 55 -8.21 3.07 -28.07
CA LYS A 55 -8.81 1.92 -27.38
C LYS A 55 -9.42 2.29 -26.03
N ALA A 56 -8.81 3.25 -25.35
CA ALA A 56 -9.20 3.68 -24.01
C ALA A 56 -10.26 4.77 -24.01
N LEU A 57 -10.21 5.70 -24.97
CA LEU A 57 -11.19 6.77 -25.14
C LEU A 57 -12.17 6.36 -26.25
N VAL A 58 -13.43 6.22 -25.88
CA VAL A 58 -14.52 5.79 -26.76
C VAL A 58 -15.54 6.92 -26.85
N ASP A 59 -16.03 7.19 -28.05
CA ASP A 59 -17.14 8.12 -28.28
C ASP A 59 -18.47 7.45 -28.03
N ILE A 60 -19.25 8.01 -27.10
CA ILE A 60 -20.62 7.58 -26.80
C ILE A 60 -21.49 8.84 -26.87
N ASP A 61 -22.47 8.85 -27.77
CA ASP A 61 -23.40 9.97 -27.99
C ASP A 61 -22.73 11.35 -28.20
N GLY A 62 -21.55 11.36 -28.84
CA GLY A 62 -20.80 12.58 -29.15
C GLY A 62 -19.96 13.12 -28.00
N GLU A 63 -19.84 12.37 -26.90
CA GLU A 63 -18.94 12.68 -25.79
C GLU A 63 -17.85 11.60 -25.63
N HIS A 64 -16.65 12.03 -25.24
CA HIS A 64 -15.54 11.13 -24.95
C HIS A 64 -15.71 10.49 -23.56
N PHE A 65 -15.68 9.16 -23.53
CA PHE A 65 -15.65 8.37 -22.31
C PHE A 65 -14.37 7.56 -22.22
N TYR A 66 -13.78 7.53 -21.03
CA TYR A 66 -12.71 6.60 -20.69
C TYR A 66 -13.31 5.25 -20.31
N ARG A 67 -12.91 4.21 -21.04
CA ARG A 67 -13.21 2.80 -20.77
C ARG A 67 -12.35 2.32 -19.61
N THR A 68 -12.95 2.10 -18.43
CA THR A 68 -12.16 1.76 -17.24
C THR A 68 -11.76 0.28 -17.21
N GLY A 69 -12.56 -0.59 -17.85
CA GLY A 69 -12.45 -2.05 -17.79
C GLY A 69 -12.86 -2.64 -16.44
N ASP A 70 -13.51 -1.85 -15.58
CA ASP A 70 -14.10 -2.33 -14.33
C ASP A 70 -15.56 -2.77 -14.57
N LEU A 71 -15.94 -3.89 -13.98
CA LEU A 71 -17.32 -4.35 -13.91
C LEU A 71 -17.97 -3.77 -12.66
N VAL A 72 -19.09 -3.10 -12.86
CA VAL A 72 -19.85 -2.44 -11.80
C VAL A 72 -21.35 -2.65 -12.00
N ARG A 73 -22.13 -2.35 -10.97
CA ARG A 73 -23.60 -2.29 -11.05
C ARG A 73 -24.13 -1.13 -10.22
N PHE A 74 -25.22 -0.52 -10.70
CA PHE A 74 -26.00 0.43 -9.89
C PHE A 74 -26.96 -0.29 -8.95
N ASP A 75 -27.23 0.31 -7.80
CA ASP A 75 -28.45 0.03 -7.05
C ASP A 75 -29.59 1.00 -7.40
N SER A 76 -30.76 0.77 -6.80
CA SER A 76 -31.95 1.62 -6.94
C SER A 76 -31.78 3.05 -6.42
N HIS A 77 -30.71 3.33 -5.67
CA HIS A 77 -30.41 4.64 -5.09
C HIS A 77 -29.27 5.36 -5.83
N GLY A 78 -28.81 4.82 -6.97
CA GLY A 78 -27.75 5.38 -7.79
C GLY A 78 -26.35 5.23 -7.19
N LEU A 79 -26.17 4.34 -6.21
CA LEU A 79 -24.85 3.97 -5.70
C LEU A 79 -24.21 2.93 -6.62
N LEU A 80 -22.93 3.15 -6.95
CA LEU A 80 -22.12 2.20 -7.69
C LEU A 80 -21.52 1.16 -6.76
N TYR A 81 -21.65 -0.10 -7.17
CA TYR A 81 -20.98 -1.24 -6.55
C TYR A 81 -19.94 -1.78 -7.50
N TYR A 82 -18.70 -1.88 -7.02
CA TYR A 82 -17.64 -2.56 -7.74
C TYR A 82 -17.84 -4.07 -7.66
N VAL A 83 -17.83 -4.73 -8.81
CA VAL A 83 -17.97 -6.19 -8.93
C VAL A 83 -16.61 -6.84 -9.19
N GLY A 84 -15.80 -6.23 -10.05
CA GLY A 84 -14.51 -6.78 -10.43
C GLY A 84 -13.92 -6.09 -11.66
N ARG A 85 -12.96 -6.74 -12.31
CA ARG A 85 -12.39 -6.28 -13.58
C ARG A 85 -12.79 -7.20 -14.72
N LYS A 86 -13.03 -6.60 -15.89
CA LYS A 86 -13.36 -7.33 -17.13
C LYS A 86 -12.16 -8.13 -17.65
N ASP A 87 -10.96 -7.59 -17.49
CA ASP A 87 -9.69 -8.17 -17.94
C ASP A 87 -9.04 -9.14 -16.92
N HIS A 88 -9.76 -9.54 -15.86
CA HIS A 88 -9.26 -10.44 -14.81
C HIS A 88 -7.98 -9.97 -14.10
N GLN A 89 -7.56 -8.71 -14.28
CA GLN A 89 -6.40 -8.16 -13.57
C GLN A 89 -6.69 -8.09 -12.08
N VAL A 90 -5.71 -8.51 -11.29
CA VAL A 90 -5.83 -8.55 -9.84
C VAL A 90 -4.75 -7.69 -9.19
N LYS A 91 -5.06 -7.15 -8.01
CA LYS A 91 -4.05 -6.55 -7.15
C LYS A 91 -3.56 -7.57 -6.13
N VAL A 92 -2.26 -7.82 -6.09
CA VAL A 92 -1.60 -8.69 -5.10
C VAL A 92 -0.43 -7.91 -4.53
N HIS A 93 -0.37 -7.80 -3.20
CA HIS A 93 0.63 -6.95 -2.51
C HIS A 93 0.72 -5.51 -3.04
N GLY A 94 -0.42 -4.94 -3.47
CA GLY A 94 -0.48 -3.60 -4.06
C GLY A 94 0.02 -3.48 -5.50
N GLN A 95 0.54 -4.56 -6.10
CA GLN A 95 0.94 -4.62 -7.50
C GLN A 95 -0.23 -5.06 -8.38
N ARG A 96 -0.35 -4.46 -9.57
CA ARG A 96 -1.36 -4.84 -10.56
C ARG A 96 -0.80 -5.93 -11.46
N ILE A 97 -1.44 -7.09 -11.45
CA ILE A 97 -0.94 -8.30 -12.11
C ILE A 97 -1.94 -8.77 -13.17
N GLU A 98 -1.41 -9.09 -14.35
CA GLU A 98 -2.11 -9.78 -15.45
C GLU A 98 -2.01 -11.29 -15.22
N LEU A 99 -3.09 -11.95 -14.79
CA LEU A 99 -3.06 -13.39 -14.53
C LEU A 99 -2.68 -14.20 -15.79
N GLY A 100 -3.10 -13.72 -16.97
CA GLY A 100 -2.77 -14.35 -18.25
C GLY A 100 -1.27 -14.33 -18.61
N GLU A 101 -0.48 -13.41 -18.04
CA GLU A 101 0.98 -13.43 -18.21
C GLU A 101 1.60 -14.62 -17.50
N ILE A 102 1.14 -14.90 -16.27
CA ILE A 102 1.57 -16.05 -15.47
C ILE A 102 1.13 -17.35 -16.14
N GLU A 103 -0.12 -17.42 -16.61
CA GLU A 103 -0.66 -18.57 -17.35
C GLU A 103 0.19 -18.88 -18.60
N ARG A 104 0.54 -17.85 -19.38
CA ARG A 104 1.38 -18.02 -20.57
C ARG A 104 2.79 -18.51 -20.21
N CYS A 105 3.39 -17.98 -19.15
CA CYS A 105 4.69 -18.44 -18.67
C CYS A 105 4.63 -19.93 -18.27
N LEU A 106 3.58 -20.34 -17.55
CA LEU A 106 3.34 -21.72 -17.15
C LEU A 106 3.16 -22.68 -18.33
N LEU A 107 2.42 -22.27 -19.36
CA LEU A 107 2.25 -23.04 -20.60
C LEU A 107 3.57 -23.21 -21.37
N GLN A 108 4.50 -22.27 -21.24
CA GLN A 108 5.82 -22.34 -21.87
C GLN A 108 6.85 -23.14 -21.05
N ALA A 109 6.59 -23.33 -19.75
CA ALA A 109 7.52 -23.99 -18.84
C ALA A 109 7.71 -25.48 -19.14
N SER A 110 6.68 -26.14 -19.69
CA SER A 110 6.76 -27.55 -20.12
C SER A 110 5.70 -27.86 -21.16
N SER A 111 6.03 -28.74 -22.12
CA SER A 111 5.08 -29.29 -23.09
C SER A 111 3.98 -30.15 -22.45
N ASP A 112 4.19 -30.61 -21.21
CA ASP A 112 3.23 -31.47 -20.49
C ASP A 112 2.10 -30.66 -19.83
N VAL A 113 2.17 -29.33 -19.84
CA VAL A 113 1.09 -28.46 -19.38
C VAL A 113 0.07 -28.28 -20.51
N SER A 114 -1.06 -28.95 -20.40
CA SER A 114 -2.12 -28.86 -21.41
C SER A 114 -2.97 -27.60 -21.27
N CYS A 115 -3.21 -27.18 -20.02
CA CYS A 115 -3.99 -25.99 -19.69
C CYS A 115 -3.58 -25.51 -18.30
N CYS A 116 -3.70 -24.22 -18.02
CA CYS A 116 -3.53 -23.69 -16.68
C CYS A 116 -4.48 -22.51 -16.46
N VAL A 117 -4.84 -22.29 -15.20
CA VAL A 117 -5.61 -21.13 -14.76
C VAL A 117 -4.98 -20.60 -13.49
N VAL A 118 -4.70 -19.29 -13.47
CA VAL A 118 -4.19 -18.62 -12.27
C VAL A 118 -5.32 -17.81 -11.65
N LEU A 119 -5.51 -17.93 -10.34
CA LEU A 119 -6.52 -17.21 -9.58
C LEU A 119 -5.88 -16.51 -8.38
N LYS A 120 -6.40 -15.32 -8.07
CA LYS A 120 -6.18 -14.68 -6.77
C LYS A 120 -7.07 -15.36 -5.73
N TYR A 121 -6.47 -15.87 -4.67
CA TYR A 121 -7.22 -16.50 -3.58
C TYR A 121 -7.59 -15.49 -2.49
N ASP A 122 -6.64 -14.68 -2.06
CA ASP A 122 -6.81 -13.55 -1.14
C ASP A 122 -5.89 -12.40 -1.56
N ASP A 123 -5.78 -11.34 -0.77
CA ASP A 123 -4.98 -10.14 -1.09
C ASP A 123 -3.48 -10.39 -1.29
N ASP A 124 -2.99 -11.54 -0.83
CA ASP A 124 -1.57 -11.86 -0.76
C ASP A 124 -1.19 -13.10 -1.59
N HIS A 125 -2.14 -13.97 -1.95
CA HIS A 125 -1.83 -15.26 -2.54
C HIS A 125 -2.41 -15.47 -3.94
N LEU A 126 -1.54 -15.95 -4.83
CA LEU A 126 -1.87 -16.43 -6.17
C LEU A 126 -1.78 -17.95 -6.23
N ILE A 127 -2.70 -18.59 -6.95
CA ILE A 127 -2.76 -20.05 -7.09
C ILE A 127 -2.86 -20.40 -8.56
N ALA A 128 -1.97 -21.28 -9.01
CA ALA A 128 -2.00 -21.84 -10.35
C ALA A 128 -2.59 -23.25 -10.32
N TYR A 129 -3.73 -23.44 -10.96
CA TYR A 129 -4.29 -24.76 -11.25
C TYR A 129 -3.80 -25.22 -12.62
N ILE A 130 -3.17 -26.39 -12.68
CA ILE A 130 -2.42 -26.84 -13.85
C ILE A 130 -2.95 -28.21 -14.26
N GLN A 131 -3.35 -28.34 -15.52
CA GLN A 131 -3.71 -29.62 -16.10
C GLN A 131 -2.46 -30.30 -16.67
N SER A 132 -2.00 -31.37 -16.03
CA SER A 132 -0.85 -32.15 -16.49
C SER A 132 -0.86 -33.57 -15.91
N ASN A 133 -0.26 -34.51 -16.64
CA ASN A 133 -0.16 -35.92 -16.23
C ASN A 133 1.13 -36.23 -15.47
N ASN A 134 2.18 -35.42 -15.66
CA ASN A 134 3.47 -35.64 -15.02
C ASN A 134 4.28 -34.34 -15.01
N ILE A 135 4.14 -33.54 -13.95
CA ILE A 135 4.92 -32.32 -13.82
C ILE A 135 5.40 -32.09 -12.39
N ASN A 136 6.64 -31.63 -12.28
CA ASN A 136 7.23 -31.28 -11.00
C ASN A 136 7.00 -29.79 -10.71
N GLU A 137 6.33 -29.49 -9.60
CA GLU A 137 6.12 -28.11 -9.13
C GLU A 137 7.41 -27.30 -9.06
N LYS A 138 8.52 -27.92 -8.62
CA LYS A 138 9.82 -27.22 -8.47
C LYS A 138 10.34 -26.70 -9.80
N GLN A 139 10.17 -27.45 -10.89
CA GLN A 139 10.59 -27.05 -12.22
C GLN A 139 9.75 -25.87 -12.74
N LEU A 140 8.42 -25.92 -12.53
CA LEU A 140 7.51 -24.83 -12.88
C LEU A 140 7.85 -23.55 -12.12
N ARG A 141 8.08 -23.66 -10.81
CA ARG A 141 8.45 -22.52 -9.95
C ARG A 141 9.77 -21.91 -10.39
N GLN A 142 10.79 -22.72 -10.68
CA GLN A 142 12.09 -22.23 -11.15
C GLN A 142 12.00 -21.56 -12.53
N TYR A 143 11.16 -22.09 -13.43
CA TYR A 143 10.91 -21.45 -14.72
C TYR A 143 10.23 -20.09 -14.55
N CYS A 144 9.19 -20.01 -13.71
CA CYS A 144 8.55 -18.72 -13.39
C CYS A 144 9.54 -17.73 -12.75
N GLN A 145 10.40 -18.17 -11.82
CA GLN A 145 11.41 -17.31 -11.18
C GLN A 145 12.41 -16.69 -12.16
N SER A 146 12.69 -17.35 -13.29
CA SER A 146 13.62 -16.84 -14.29
C SER A 146 12.97 -15.91 -15.32
N HIS A 147 11.64 -15.91 -15.43
CA HIS A 147 10.89 -15.17 -16.46
C HIS A 147 9.92 -14.12 -15.91
N LEU A 148 9.54 -14.23 -14.64
CA LEU A 148 8.57 -13.37 -13.98
C LEU A 148 9.17 -12.73 -12.71
N PRO A 149 8.76 -11.50 -12.37
CA PRO A 149 9.05 -10.91 -11.07
C PRO A 149 8.53 -11.76 -9.90
N SER A 150 9.17 -11.68 -8.74
CA SER A 150 8.85 -12.51 -7.56
C SER A 150 7.39 -12.45 -7.12
N PHE A 151 6.77 -11.27 -7.18
CA PHE A 151 5.36 -11.05 -6.79
C PHE A 151 4.33 -11.64 -7.78
N MET A 152 4.74 -12.03 -8.98
CA MET A 152 3.88 -12.71 -9.95
C MET A 152 3.94 -14.23 -9.84
N ILE A 153 4.86 -14.76 -9.04
CA ILE A 153 5.03 -16.21 -8.89
C ILE A 153 3.88 -16.74 -8.01
N PRO A 154 3.09 -17.72 -8.49
CA PRO A 154 2.07 -18.35 -7.67
C PRO A 154 2.62 -18.88 -6.34
N SER A 155 1.88 -18.63 -5.27
CA SER A 155 2.17 -19.16 -3.93
C SER A 155 2.05 -20.69 -3.95
N MET A 156 1.05 -21.22 -4.67
CA MET A 156 0.81 -22.67 -4.81
C MET A 156 0.56 -23.06 -6.27
N PHE A 157 1.05 -24.24 -6.64
CA PHE A 157 0.73 -24.92 -7.90
C PHE A 157 -0.06 -26.20 -7.59
N ILE A 158 -1.27 -26.32 -8.13
CA ILE A 158 -2.15 -27.49 -7.93
C ILE A 158 -2.28 -28.21 -9.27
N VAL A 159 -1.70 -29.40 -9.36
CA VAL A 159 -1.77 -30.23 -10.57
C VAL A 159 -3.03 -31.10 -10.53
N LEU A 160 -3.78 -31.09 -11.64
CA LEU A 160 -5.02 -31.83 -11.84
C LEU A 160 -4.93 -32.63 -13.13
N GLU A 161 -5.58 -33.79 -13.18
CA GLU A 161 -5.73 -34.54 -14.43
C GLU A 161 -6.61 -33.78 -15.44
N GLN A 162 -7.62 -33.06 -14.94
CA GLN A 162 -8.51 -32.24 -15.75
C GLN A 162 -9.05 -31.04 -14.96
N LEU A 163 -9.15 -29.88 -15.62
CA LEU A 163 -9.81 -28.72 -15.05
C LEU A 163 -11.34 -28.90 -15.09
N PRO A 164 -12.07 -28.62 -14.00
CA PRO A 164 -13.51 -28.76 -13.97
C PRO A 164 -14.17 -27.69 -14.86
N LEU A 165 -15.01 -28.12 -15.79
CA LEU A 165 -15.78 -27.26 -16.66
C LEU A 165 -17.27 -27.36 -16.30
N ASN A 166 -17.99 -26.25 -16.40
CA ASN A 166 -19.44 -26.22 -16.28
C ASN A 166 -20.11 -26.70 -17.59
N ALA A 167 -21.44 -26.82 -17.58
CA ALA A 167 -22.23 -27.27 -18.73
C ALA A 167 -22.04 -26.43 -20.01
N ASN A 168 -21.52 -25.21 -19.89
CA ASN A 168 -21.23 -24.30 -21.01
C ASN A 168 -19.77 -24.35 -21.47
N GLY A 169 -18.97 -25.30 -20.96
CA GLY A 169 -17.55 -25.43 -21.30
C GLY A 169 -16.65 -24.36 -20.68
N LYS A 170 -17.14 -23.55 -19.73
CA LYS A 170 -16.32 -22.58 -18.98
C LYS A 170 -15.83 -23.20 -17.67
N LEU A 171 -14.70 -22.72 -17.15
CA LEU A 171 -14.15 -23.17 -15.88
C LEU A 171 -15.18 -23.06 -14.72
N ASP A 172 -15.42 -24.15 -14.01
CA ASP A 172 -16.23 -24.16 -12.80
C ASP A 172 -15.35 -23.93 -11.56
N ARG A 173 -15.21 -22.65 -11.18
CA ARG A 173 -14.41 -22.23 -10.03
C ARG A 173 -14.86 -22.84 -8.70
N LYS A 174 -16.13 -23.27 -8.58
CA LYS A 174 -16.65 -23.84 -7.32
C LYS A 174 -16.22 -25.28 -7.10
N GLN A 175 -15.86 -25.98 -8.18
CA GLN A 175 -15.38 -27.36 -8.13
C GLN A 175 -13.85 -27.46 -8.06
N LEU A 176 -13.14 -26.33 -8.15
CA LEU A 176 -11.70 -26.32 -7.95
C LEU A 176 -11.36 -26.73 -6.51
N PRO A 177 -10.33 -27.58 -6.32
CA PRO A 177 -9.88 -27.93 -4.99
C PRO A 177 -9.53 -26.70 -4.17
N THR A 178 -10.04 -26.63 -2.94
CA THR A 178 -9.71 -25.55 -2.02
C THR A 178 -8.25 -25.70 -1.57
N PRO A 179 -7.43 -24.67 -1.74
CA PRO A 179 -6.02 -24.69 -1.35
C PRO A 179 -5.90 -24.74 0.17
N ASN A 180 -5.09 -25.66 0.68
CA ASN A 180 -4.78 -25.72 2.09
C ASN A 180 -3.53 -24.88 2.38
N PHE A 181 -3.70 -23.59 2.65
CA PHE A 181 -2.59 -22.72 3.07
C PHE A 181 -2.04 -23.11 4.44
N THR A 182 -2.84 -23.78 5.27
CA THR A 182 -2.34 -24.42 6.48
C THR A 182 -1.29 -25.45 6.12
N ALA A 183 -1.46 -26.20 5.03
CA ALA A 183 -0.43 -27.11 4.51
C ALA A 183 0.76 -26.36 3.91
N LEU A 184 0.67 -25.15 3.37
CA LEU A 184 1.88 -24.37 3.05
C LEU A 184 2.66 -23.96 4.30
N LEU A 185 1.94 -23.56 5.36
CA LEU A 185 2.49 -23.19 6.66
C LEU A 185 2.87 -24.40 7.54
N SER A 186 2.31 -25.58 7.24
CA SER A 186 2.49 -26.85 7.94
C SER A 186 3.10 -27.94 7.06
N CYS A 187 3.62 -27.62 5.88
CA CYS A 187 4.50 -28.50 5.10
C CYS A 187 5.90 -28.56 5.72
N SER A 188 6.12 -27.88 6.85
CA SER A 188 7.12 -28.19 7.85
C SER A 188 6.69 -29.28 8.86
N ALA A 189 5.43 -29.73 8.83
CA ALA A 189 4.86 -30.66 9.80
C ALA A 189 3.82 -31.62 9.16
N SER A 190 4.35 -32.69 8.56
CA SER A 190 3.74 -34.01 8.31
C SER A 190 3.01 -34.29 6.98
N THR A 191 3.54 -35.38 6.39
CA THR A 191 2.97 -36.40 5.48
C THR A 191 2.99 -36.13 3.97
N ASN A 192 4.03 -36.69 3.34
CA ASN A 192 4.11 -37.17 1.95
C ASN A 192 4.27 -36.15 0.81
N ASN A 193 5.09 -35.12 0.99
CA ASN A 193 5.88 -34.59 -0.13
C ASN A 193 7.17 -33.93 0.37
N GLU A 194 8.27 -34.19 -0.34
CA GLU A 194 9.65 -33.82 -0.02
C GLU A 194 9.92 -32.29 -0.10
N ASN A 195 9.30 -31.51 0.79
CA ASN A 195 9.80 -30.18 1.14
C ASN A 195 10.41 -30.27 2.54
N HIS A 196 11.73 -30.41 2.55
CA HIS A 196 12.53 -30.51 3.75
C HIS A 196 12.48 -29.15 4.45
N TYR A 197 11.75 -29.06 5.56
CA TYR A 197 11.96 -27.98 6.50
C TYR A 197 13.43 -28.01 6.95
N ILE A 198 14.15 -26.91 6.69
CA ILE A 198 15.54 -26.76 7.06
C ILE A 198 15.58 -25.86 8.30
N GLU A 199 16.04 -26.45 9.40
CA GLU A 199 16.25 -25.72 10.65
C GLU A 199 17.40 -24.73 10.52
N PRO A 200 17.35 -23.59 11.22
CA PRO A 200 18.47 -22.67 11.31
C PRO A 200 19.70 -23.37 11.88
N SER A 201 20.82 -23.34 11.16
CA SER A 201 22.07 -23.98 11.58
C SER A 201 22.94 -23.08 12.45
N ASN A 202 22.84 -21.76 12.26
CA ASN A 202 23.70 -20.77 12.89
C ASN A 202 22.93 -19.87 13.87
N GLU A 203 23.64 -19.21 14.80
CA GLU A 203 23.02 -18.26 15.75
C GLU A 203 22.35 -17.07 15.04
N ILE A 204 22.92 -16.64 13.91
CA ILE A 204 22.39 -15.57 13.07
C ILE A 204 21.09 -16.01 12.40
N GLU A 205 21.08 -17.19 11.76
CA GLU A 205 19.86 -17.78 11.20
C GLU A 205 18.78 -17.96 12.26
N THR A 206 19.15 -18.41 13.46
CA THR A 206 18.22 -18.59 14.58
C THR A 206 17.59 -17.26 15.02
N SER A 207 18.38 -16.19 15.03
CA SER A 207 17.91 -14.84 15.38
C SER A 207 16.99 -14.27 14.31
N ILE A 208 17.33 -14.47 13.03
CA ILE A 208 16.48 -14.08 11.90
C ILE A 208 15.17 -14.87 11.87
N HIS A 209 15.25 -16.18 12.10
CA HIS A 209 14.08 -17.07 12.13
C HIS A 209 13.06 -16.63 13.18
N LYS A 210 13.51 -16.37 14.41
CA LYS A 210 12.66 -15.83 15.48
C LYS A 210 11.99 -14.52 15.06
N LEU A 211 12.75 -13.62 14.45
CA LEU A 211 12.24 -12.33 13.97
C LEU A 211 11.12 -12.52 12.94
N TRP A 212 11.31 -13.40 11.98
CA TRP A 212 10.33 -13.65 10.94
C TRP A 212 9.08 -14.31 11.51
N CYS A 213 9.24 -15.31 12.39
CA CYS A 213 8.12 -15.93 13.08
C CYS A 213 7.28 -14.92 13.88
N GLU A 214 7.90 -13.93 14.52
CA GLU A 214 7.20 -12.83 15.20
C GLU A 214 6.41 -11.93 14.24
N ILE A 215 7.00 -11.56 13.10
CA ILE A 215 6.40 -10.65 12.13
C ILE A 215 5.23 -11.32 11.40
N PHE A 216 5.42 -12.56 10.97
CA PHE A 216 4.43 -13.35 10.24
C PHE A 216 3.47 -14.13 11.14
N GLN A 217 3.64 -14.07 12.46
CA GLN A 217 2.82 -14.76 13.46
C GLN A 217 2.69 -16.28 13.19
N CYS A 218 3.77 -16.92 12.75
CA CYS A 218 3.81 -18.34 12.44
C CYS A 218 4.77 -19.09 13.37
N LYS A 219 4.61 -20.41 13.47
CA LYS A 219 5.40 -21.24 14.40
C LYS A 219 6.78 -21.61 13.85
N GLN A 220 6.86 -21.90 12.55
CA GLN A 220 8.09 -22.38 11.90
C GLN A 220 8.12 -21.89 10.45
N ILE A 221 9.27 -21.36 10.04
CA ILE A 221 9.62 -20.99 8.66
C ILE A 221 10.91 -21.73 8.31
N SER A 222 10.99 -22.37 7.13
CA SER A 222 12.24 -22.99 6.67
C SER A 222 13.27 -21.92 6.33
N THR A 223 14.57 -22.18 6.55
CA THR A 223 15.59 -21.19 6.22
C THR A 223 15.68 -20.85 4.73
N THR A 224 15.20 -21.75 3.87
CA THR A 224 15.14 -21.62 2.41
C THR A 224 13.81 -21.09 1.89
N ASP A 225 12.83 -20.86 2.76
CA ASP A 225 11.55 -20.29 2.34
C ASP A 225 11.74 -18.84 1.92
N SER A 226 11.17 -18.50 0.76
CA SER A 226 11.18 -17.12 0.29
C SER A 226 10.20 -16.29 1.11
N ILE A 227 10.63 -15.11 1.53
CA ILE A 227 9.79 -14.15 2.25
C ILE A 227 8.51 -13.81 1.49
N PHE A 228 8.55 -13.80 0.16
CA PHE A 228 7.38 -13.51 -0.69
C PHE A 228 6.38 -14.66 -0.70
N THR A 229 6.86 -15.91 -0.57
CA THR A 229 5.96 -17.08 -0.51
C THR A 229 5.19 -17.17 0.79
N ILE A 230 5.70 -16.56 1.86
CA ILE A 230 5.05 -16.49 3.19
C ILE A 230 4.24 -15.20 3.40
N GLY A 231 3.99 -14.43 2.33
CA GLY A 231 3.17 -13.20 2.37
C GLY A 231 3.95 -11.92 2.65
N GLY A 232 5.28 -11.93 2.52
CA GLY A 232 6.12 -10.75 2.69
C GLY A 232 5.97 -9.76 1.55
N HIS A 233 5.91 -8.47 1.89
CA HIS A 233 5.86 -7.36 0.93
C HIS A 233 6.84 -6.24 1.34
N SER A 234 6.97 -5.20 0.51
CA SER A 234 7.95 -4.13 0.69
C SER A 234 7.94 -3.48 2.07
N LEU A 235 6.77 -3.25 2.67
CA LEU A 235 6.69 -2.69 4.03
C LEU A 235 7.23 -3.66 5.11
N ILE A 236 6.98 -4.97 4.99
CA ILE A 236 7.53 -5.97 5.91
C ILE A 236 9.06 -6.05 5.75
N LEU A 237 9.56 -6.00 4.51
CA LEU A 237 11.00 -5.93 4.23
C LEU A 237 11.66 -4.71 4.90
N ILE A 238 11.02 -3.53 4.85
CA ILE A 238 11.48 -2.33 5.55
C ILE A 238 11.50 -2.55 7.08
N GLN A 239 10.46 -3.18 7.64
CA GLN A 239 10.40 -3.50 9.07
C GLN A 239 11.51 -4.48 9.49
N ILE A 240 11.71 -5.54 8.71
CA ILE A 240 12.77 -6.53 8.92
C ILE A 240 14.14 -5.86 8.87
N TYR A 241 14.38 -5.01 7.86
CA TYR A 241 15.62 -4.25 7.72
C TYR A 241 15.91 -3.42 8.99
N HIS A 242 14.92 -2.67 9.48
CA HIS A 242 15.10 -1.87 10.70
C HIS A 242 15.31 -2.73 11.95
N ARG A 243 14.64 -3.88 12.06
CA ARG A 243 14.85 -4.78 13.19
C ARG A 243 16.20 -5.50 13.14
N TYR A 244 16.70 -5.87 11.97
CA TYR A 244 18.07 -6.38 11.82
C TYR A 244 19.09 -5.37 12.35
N LYS A 245 18.93 -4.08 12.03
CA LYS A 245 19.78 -3.02 12.58
C LYS A 245 19.78 -3.02 14.11
N SER A 246 18.62 -3.18 14.73
CA SER A 246 18.51 -3.20 16.19
C SER A 246 19.08 -4.46 16.85
N ILE A 247 18.91 -5.64 16.25
CA ILE A 247 19.30 -6.93 16.83
C ILE A 247 20.81 -7.11 16.75
N PHE A 248 21.37 -6.88 15.57
CA PHE A 248 22.78 -7.17 15.31
C PHE A 248 23.71 -6.00 15.69
N LYS A 249 23.15 -4.86 16.12
CA LYS A 249 23.89 -3.67 16.60
C LYS A 249 24.95 -3.15 15.60
N PHE A 250 24.78 -3.41 14.31
CA PHE A 250 25.65 -2.93 13.25
C PHE A 250 25.11 -1.65 12.61
N ASP A 251 26.02 -0.80 12.15
CA ASP A 251 25.68 0.19 11.13
C ASP A 251 25.74 -0.51 9.78
N ILE A 252 24.62 -1.14 9.44
CA ILE A 252 24.36 -1.76 8.15
C ILE A 252 24.48 -0.70 7.05
N HIS A 253 25.71 -0.37 6.65
CA HIS A 253 26.04 0.52 5.56
C HIS A 253 26.07 -0.24 4.22
N ASN A 254 26.04 -1.58 4.26
CA ASN A 254 26.19 -2.42 3.08
C ASN A 254 25.00 -3.35 2.77
N LEU A 255 24.01 -3.53 3.66
CA LEU A 255 22.79 -4.26 3.29
C LEU A 255 21.86 -3.29 2.56
N ASN A 256 21.94 -3.29 1.25
CA ASN A 256 21.00 -2.55 0.43
C ASN A 256 19.62 -3.23 0.56
N ILE A 257 18.55 -2.44 0.74
CA ILE A 257 17.20 -2.99 0.76
C ILE A 257 16.87 -3.78 -0.52
N ALA A 258 17.53 -3.42 -1.64
CA ALA A 258 17.48 -4.18 -2.88
C ALA A 258 18.04 -5.60 -2.76
N GLN A 259 19.08 -5.82 -1.95
CA GLN A 259 19.66 -7.16 -1.72
C GLN A 259 18.71 -8.04 -0.90
N ILE A 260 18.03 -7.47 0.10
CA ILE A 260 16.99 -8.18 0.88
C ILE A 260 15.84 -8.61 -0.04
N PHE A 261 15.53 -7.78 -1.04
CA PHE A 261 14.53 -8.13 -2.06
C PHE A 261 15.04 -9.20 -3.04
N GLN A 262 16.31 -9.11 -3.45
CA GLN A 262 16.93 -10.00 -4.44
C GLN A 262 17.19 -11.41 -3.89
N TYR A 263 17.47 -11.52 -2.59
CA TYR A 263 17.86 -12.76 -1.95
C TYR A 263 16.92 -13.06 -0.77
N PRO A 264 15.72 -13.58 -1.04
CA PRO A 264 14.57 -13.45 -0.15
C PRO A 264 14.49 -14.54 0.93
N THR A 265 15.56 -15.24 1.27
CA THR A 265 15.53 -16.35 2.23
C THR A 265 16.27 -16.00 3.53
N ILE A 266 15.96 -16.72 4.61
CA ILE A 266 16.67 -16.55 5.89
C ILE A 266 18.15 -16.89 5.72
N GLN A 267 18.44 -17.96 4.97
CA GLN A 267 19.81 -18.39 4.68
C GLN A 267 20.60 -17.31 3.92
N ASP A 268 19.97 -16.70 2.91
CA ASP A 268 20.58 -15.60 2.17
C ASP A 268 20.88 -14.41 3.09
N HIS A 269 19.87 -13.97 3.87
CA HIS A 269 20.03 -12.86 4.79
C HIS A 269 21.10 -13.11 5.83
N ALA A 270 21.16 -14.32 6.39
CA ALA A 270 22.20 -14.72 7.34
C ALA A 270 23.58 -14.62 6.71
N ARG A 271 23.75 -15.12 5.48
CA ARG A 271 25.00 -15.03 4.73
C ARG A 271 25.46 -13.59 4.49
N PHE A 272 24.53 -12.68 4.15
CA PHE A 272 24.87 -11.27 3.99
C PHE A 272 25.29 -10.62 5.30
N ILE A 273 24.61 -10.95 6.40
CA ILE A 273 24.95 -10.44 7.72
C ILE A 273 26.32 -10.99 8.17
N GLU A 274 26.59 -12.28 7.96
CA GLU A 274 27.90 -12.91 8.22
C GLU A 274 29.04 -12.26 7.42
N GLN A 275 28.83 -12.03 6.12
CA GLN A 275 29.83 -11.35 5.28
C GLN A 275 30.08 -9.89 5.72
N SER A 276 29.06 -9.22 6.24
CA SER A 276 29.18 -7.84 6.74
C SER A 276 29.89 -7.80 8.09
N LEU A 277 29.62 -8.78 8.96
CA LEU A 277 30.29 -9.02 10.23
C LEU A 277 31.81 -9.18 10.09
N ASP A 278 32.26 -9.92 9.08
CA ASP A 278 33.69 -10.12 8.80
C ASP A 278 34.41 -8.84 8.31
N LEU A 279 33.66 -7.89 7.72
CA LEU A 279 34.19 -6.64 7.19
C LEU A 279 34.25 -5.51 8.24
N GLU A 280 33.52 -5.63 9.36
CA GLU A 280 33.29 -4.56 10.34
C GLU A 280 34.33 -4.46 11.49
N GLN A 281 35.54 -5.00 11.33
CA GLN A 281 36.68 -4.51 12.13
C GLN A 281 37.04 -3.04 11.81
N CYS A 282 36.37 -2.40 10.84
CA CYS A 282 36.60 -1.02 10.44
C CYS A 282 35.47 -0.07 10.86
N HIS A 283 35.76 0.70 11.92
CA HIS A 283 35.17 2.00 12.27
C HIS A 283 33.69 2.05 12.62
N GLU A 284 33.44 1.92 13.92
CA GLU A 284 32.28 2.43 14.65
C GLU A 284 32.05 3.92 14.33
N LYS A 285 31.26 4.22 13.29
CA LYS A 285 30.71 5.57 13.11
C LYS A 285 29.39 5.62 13.85
N SER A 286 29.46 5.89 15.15
CA SER A 286 28.29 6.28 15.92
C SER A 286 27.62 7.49 15.26
N TRP A 287 26.52 7.26 14.54
CA TRP A 287 25.59 8.32 14.16
C TRP A 287 24.90 8.77 15.44
N LEU A 288 25.55 9.68 16.16
CA LEU A 288 24.88 10.50 17.15
C LEU A 288 23.61 11.04 16.49
N SER A 289 22.47 10.88 17.16
CA SER A 289 21.25 11.58 16.77
C SER A 289 21.60 13.06 16.71
N LEU A 290 21.76 13.59 15.50
CA LEU A 290 21.91 15.00 15.28
C LEU A 290 20.59 15.61 15.73
N ASN A 291 20.54 16.09 16.98
CA ASN A 291 19.53 17.03 17.42
C ASN A 291 19.85 18.33 16.68
N ILE A 292 19.43 18.40 15.42
CA ILE A 292 19.58 19.58 14.57
C ILE A 292 18.59 20.60 15.11
N SER A 293 19.00 21.36 16.12
CA SER A 293 18.29 22.56 16.54
C SER A 293 18.34 23.62 15.45
N GLN A 294 19.45 23.66 14.68
CA GLN A 294 19.62 24.48 13.48
C GLN A 294 20.45 23.75 12.43
N GLY A 295 20.04 23.81 11.16
CA GLY A 295 20.78 23.17 10.07
C GLY A 295 20.13 23.34 8.72
N GLN A 296 20.76 22.82 7.68
CA GLN A 296 20.16 22.77 6.34
C GLN A 296 18.92 21.88 6.36
N VAL A 297 17.93 22.29 5.58
CA VAL A 297 16.72 21.49 5.36
C VAL A 297 17.01 20.33 4.40
N SER A 298 16.16 19.32 4.42
CA SER A 298 16.15 18.31 3.35
C SER A 298 15.67 18.91 2.02
N PHE A 299 16.07 18.32 0.90
CA PHE A 299 15.59 18.74 -0.44
C PHE A 299 14.07 18.78 -0.56
N ALA A 300 13.37 17.85 0.13
CA ALA A 300 11.91 17.83 0.15
C ALA A 300 11.32 19.06 0.88
N GLN A 301 11.90 19.41 2.04
CA GLN A 301 11.51 20.60 2.80
C GLN A 301 11.84 21.89 2.04
N GLU A 302 13.02 21.98 1.41
CA GLU A 302 13.42 23.13 0.58
C GLU A 302 12.43 23.37 -0.55
N ARG A 303 12.06 22.30 -1.27
CA ARG A 303 11.08 22.38 -2.36
C ARG A 303 9.73 22.90 -1.89
N ILE A 304 9.21 22.38 -0.78
CA ILE A 304 7.91 22.80 -0.22
C ILE A 304 7.99 24.28 0.20
N PHE A 305 9.06 24.67 0.90
CA PHE A 305 9.26 26.05 1.33
C PHE A 305 9.35 27.02 0.16
N LEU A 306 10.12 26.69 -0.89
CA LEU A 306 10.23 27.54 -2.08
C LEU A 306 8.91 27.66 -2.85
N ASP A 307 8.21 26.54 -3.04
CA ASP A 307 6.90 26.53 -3.73
C ASP A 307 5.85 27.33 -2.94
N GLU A 308 5.89 27.24 -1.61
CA GLU A 308 5.09 28.10 -0.75
C GLU A 308 5.49 29.58 -0.93
N GLN A 309 6.76 29.97 -0.77
CA GLN A 309 7.19 31.37 -0.85
C GLN A 309 6.87 32.02 -2.21
N ILE A 310 7.04 31.29 -3.31
CA ILE A 310 6.71 31.76 -4.66
C ILE A 310 5.20 32.00 -4.80
N ARG A 311 4.38 31.08 -4.25
CA ARG A 311 2.91 31.12 -4.40
C ARG A 311 2.22 31.97 -3.35
N PHE A 312 2.82 32.18 -2.18
CA PHE A 312 2.30 33.04 -1.13
C PHE A 312 2.15 34.48 -1.63
N ALA A 313 3.08 34.93 -2.48
CA ALA A 313 3.01 36.21 -3.19
C ALA A 313 1.83 36.32 -4.19
N SER A 314 1.13 35.22 -4.50
CA SER A 314 0.18 35.11 -5.62
C SER A 314 -1.28 34.82 -5.20
N ASN A 315 -1.65 35.01 -3.93
CA ASN A 315 -2.93 34.64 -3.28
C ASN A 315 -2.95 33.27 -2.55
N GLY A 316 -1.99 33.00 -1.67
CA GLY A 316 -2.11 32.04 -0.56
C GLY A 316 -2.65 30.64 -0.90
N ASN A 317 -1.77 29.64 -1.00
CA ASN A 317 -2.15 28.31 -1.48
C ASN A 317 -2.16 27.26 -0.35
N GLN A 318 -3.24 26.48 -0.23
CA GLN A 318 -3.41 25.39 0.77
C GLN A 318 -3.06 23.99 0.21
N MET A 319 -2.40 23.90 -0.96
CA MET A 319 -2.16 22.63 -1.68
C MET A 319 -1.46 21.53 -0.87
N TYR A 320 -0.61 21.90 0.09
CA TYR A 320 0.13 20.94 0.93
C TYR A 320 -0.49 20.73 2.31
N ASN A 321 -1.66 21.31 2.58
CA ASN A 321 -2.37 21.07 3.83
C ASN A 321 -2.96 19.65 3.81
N ILE A 322 -2.73 18.88 4.89
CA ILE A 322 -3.23 17.52 5.05
C ILE A 322 -4.32 17.52 6.12
N PRO A 323 -5.61 17.73 5.77
CA PRO A 323 -6.69 17.71 6.74
C PRO A 323 -6.96 16.27 7.18
N LEU A 324 -6.89 16.02 8.49
CA LEU A 324 -7.26 14.74 9.09
C LEU A 324 -8.51 14.93 9.95
N VAL A 325 -9.60 14.25 9.59
CA VAL A 325 -10.89 14.35 10.29
C VAL A 325 -11.21 13.01 10.94
N TYR A 326 -11.43 13.04 12.25
CA TYR A 326 -11.78 11.86 13.04
C TYR A 326 -13.14 12.06 13.71
N ARG A 327 -14.08 11.14 13.48
CA ARG A 327 -15.35 11.09 14.21
C ARG A 327 -15.18 10.24 15.46
N ILE A 328 -15.36 10.84 16.63
CA ILE A 328 -15.33 10.14 17.92
C ILE A 328 -16.77 9.96 18.39
N SER A 329 -17.28 8.72 18.31
CA SER A 329 -18.59 8.38 18.89
C SER A 329 -18.41 8.04 20.37
N SER A 330 -19.05 8.80 21.27
CA SER A 330 -19.02 8.48 22.70
C SER A 330 -19.93 7.28 23.00
N SER A 331 -19.34 6.09 23.14
CA SER A 331 -20.06 4.90 23.62
C SER A 331 -20.28 4.97 25.14
N GLY A 332 -20.99 6.00 25.61
CA GLY A 332 -21.36 6.19 27.02
C GLY A 332 -20.29 6.77 27.95
N LYS A 333 -19.11 7.15 27.45
CA LYS A 333 -18.08 7.90 28.20
C LYS A 333 -17.89 9.28 27.60
N SER A 334 -17.88 10.31 28.44
CA SER A 334 -17.59 11.68 28.01
C SER A 334 -16.14 11.80 27.56
N LEU A 335 -15.93 12.36 26.37
CA LEU A 335 -14.59 12.70 25.88
C LEU A 335 -14.05 13.86 26.74
N SER A 336 -12.96 13.62 27.47
CA SER A 336 -12.30 14.70 28.20
C SER A 336 -11.45 15.51 27.22
N ILE A 337 -11.95 16.68 26.85
CA ILE A 337 -11.29 17.65 25.97
C ILE A 337 -9.92 18.05 26.53
N LEU A 338 -9.84 18.24 27.85
CA LEU A 338 -8.59 18.54 28.53
C LEU A 338 -7.54 17.43 28.38
N ARG A 339 -7.94 16.16 28.39
CA ARG A 339 -7.01 15.03 28.16
C ARG A 339 -6.54 14.98 26.71
N LEU A 340 -7.45 15.22 25.76
CA LEU A 340 -7.11 15.26 24.34
C LEU A 340 -6.12 16.39 24.04
N GLN A 341 -6.36 17.58 24.58
CA GLN A 341 -5.47 18.73 24.48
C GLN A 341 -4.07 18.41 25.03
N ARG A 342 -4.00 17.80 26.23
CA ARG A 342 -2.71 17.36 26.82
C ARG A 342 -2.00 16.29 25.99
N ALA A 343 -2.74 15.35 25.40
CA ALA A 343 -2.15 14.32 24.55
C ALA A 343 -1.54 14.93 23.28
N LEU A 344 -2.22 15.87 22.64
CA LEU A 344 -1.72 16.59 21.46
C LEU A 344 -0.52 17.46 21.80
N GLN A 345 -0.55 18.18 22.93
CA GLN A 345 0.60 18.93 23.45
C GLN A 345 1.82 18.03 23.63
N ALA A 346 1.64 16.84 24.22
CA ALA A 346 2.73 15.88 24.39
C ALA A 346 3.31 15.40 23.05
N ILE A 347 2.48 15.23 22.02
CA ILE A 347 2.95 14.88 20.67
C ILE A 347 3.82 16.02 20.10
N VAL A 348 3.38 17.27 20.19
CA VAL A 348 4.17 18.41 19.67
C VAL A 348 5.48 18.60 20.45
N MET A 349 5.45 18.41 21.77
CA MET A 349 6.67 18.45 22.59
C MET A 349 7.66 17.36 22.18
N LYS A 350 7.17 16.14 21.94
CA LYS A 350 7.99 14.98 21.54
C LYS A 350 8.59 15.10 20.15
N HIS A 351 7.87 15.69 19.19
CA HIS A 351 8.27 15.72 17.79
C HIS A 351 8.74 17.12 17.37
N SER A 352 10.06 17.32 17.27
CA SER A 352 10.68 18.61 16.91
C SER A 352 10.17 19.21 15.60
N ILE A 353 9.81 18.36 14.62
CA ILE A 353 9.30 18.81 13.31
C ILE A 353 8.05 19.69 13.43
N LEU A 354 7.21 19.45 14.43
CA LEU A 354 5.99 20.23 14.70
C LEU A 354 6.29 21.61 15.32
N ARG A 355 7.56 21.87 15.64
CA ARG A 355 8.10 23.12 16.20
C ARG A 355 9.23 23.68 15.35
N THR A 356 9.34 23.23 14.09
CA THR A 356 10.45 23.60 13.20
C THR A 356 10.02 24.71 12.26
N ALA A 357 10.70 25.85 12.35
CA ALA A 357 10.59 26.96 11.41
C ALA A 357 11.58 26.78 10.25
N LEU A 358 11.18 27.19 9.05
CA LEU A 358 12.01 27.23 7.85
C LEU A 358 12.33 28.70 7.52
N LEU A 359 13.61 29.02 7.41
CA LEU A 359 14.11 30.38 7.24
C LEU A 359 15.02 30.46 6.02
N LEU A 360 14.81 31.46 5.18
CA LEU A 360 15.74 31.77 4.09
C LEU A 360 16.90 32.59 4.65
N HIS A 361 18.10 32.03 4.65
CA HIS A 361 19.29 32.73 5.09
C HIS A 361 19.81 33.66 3.98
N THR A 362 20.60 34.68 4.34
CA THR A 362 21.06 35.75 3.41
C THR A 362 21.90 35.26 2.24
N ASN A 363 22.43 34.04 2.33
CA ASN A 363 23.20 33.35 1.28
C ASN A 363 22.32 32.53 0.32
N GLY A 364 20.99 32.61 0.43
CA GLY A 364 20.04 31.89 -0.41
C GLY A 364 19.77 30.45 0.03
N ILE A 365 20.36 29.99 1.14
CA ILE A 365 20.16 28.64 1.67
C ILE A 365 18.98 28.63 2.64
N VAL A 366 18.08 27.65 2.48
CA VAL A 366 16.99 27.42 3.42
C VAL A 366 17.50 26.62 4.62
N MET A 367 17.27 27.15 5.81
CA MET A 367 17.69 26.55 7.08
C MET A 367 16.46 26.21 7.92
N GLN A 368 16.51 25.10 8.64
CA GLN A 368 15.56 24.80 9.69
C GLN A 368 16.05 25.34 11.04
N SER A 369 15.11 25.80 11.86
CA SER A 369 15.33 26.19 13.25
C SER A 369 14.22 25.59 14.12
N VAL A 370 14.59 24.77 15.10
CA VAL A 370 13.65 24.14 16.03
C VAL A 370 13.43 25.07 17.22
N THR A 371 12.20 25.48 17.47
CA THR A 371 11.85 26.27 18.67
C THR A 371 11.89 25.40 19.91
N GLU A 372 12.67 25.78 20.92
CA GLU A 372 12.73 25.07 22.21
C GLU A 372 11.41 25.17 22.97
N ILE A 373 11.10 24.16 23.80
CA ILE A 373 9.80 24.07 24.49
C ILE A 373 9.59 25.27 25.42
N ASP A 374 10.66 25.72 26.08
CA ASP A 374 10.65 26.78 27.08
C ASP A 374 10.48 28.18 26.46
N SER A 375 10.71 28.33 25.16
CA SER A 375 10.56 29.59 24.42
C SER A 375 9.23 29.71 23.66
N LEU A 376 8.34 28.72 23.77
CA LEU A 376 7.00 28.81 23.21
C LEU A 376 6.15 29.82 23.99
N ASP A 377 5.48 30.73 23.28
CA ASP A 377 4.52 31.67 23.89
C ASP A 377 3.53 30.95 24.81
N ILE A 378 3.18 31.56 25.95
CA ILE A 378 2.20 31.03 26.92
C ILE A 378 0.87 30.69 26.23
N ASN A 379 0.41 31.53 25.30
CA ASN A 379 -0.80 31.26 24.50
C ASN A 379 -0.66 30.01 23.61
N TYR A 380 0.54 29.73 23.11
CA TYR A 380 0.83 28.56 22.29
C TYR A 380 1.01 27.31 23.17
N GLN A 381 1.62 27.44 24.35
CA GLN A 381 1.73 26.37 25.36
C GLN A 381 0.35 25.95 25.88
N GLU A 382 -0.55 26.91 26.13
CA GLU A 382 -1.87 26.61 26.69
C GLU A 382 -2.84 26.05 25.65
N SER A 383 -2.81 26.54 24.40
CA SER A 383 -3.85 26.19 23.42
C SER A 383 -3.39 25.46 22.16
N PHE A 384 -2.10 25.37 21.80
CA PHE A 384 -1.62 24.63 20.62
C PHE A 384 -2.57 24.58 19.40
N GLY A 385 -2.98 25.76 18.90
CA GLY A 385 -3.87 25.85 17.72
C GLY A 385 -5.21 25.15 17.90
N PHE A 386 -5.67 25.00 19.14
CA PHE A 386 -6.87 24.27 19.53
C PHE A 386 -8.08 25.21 19.55
N THR A 387 -9.03 24.96 18.68
CA THR A 387 -10.28 25.71 18.61
C THR A 387 -11.45 24.77 18.83
N ILE A 388 -12.35 25.13 19.75
CA ILE A 388 -13.60 24.41 19.97
C ILE A 388 -14.70 25.15 19.21
N LEU A 389 -15.45 24.42 18.39
CA LEU A 389 -16.57 24.93 17.62
C LEU A 389 -17.80 24.11 18.02
N ASP A 390 -18.83 24.78 18.53
CA ASP A 390 -20.13 24.19 18.79
C ASP A 390 -21.05 24.50 17.59
N THR A 391 -21.63 23.49 16.94
CA THR A 391 -22.42 23.65 15.70
C THR A 391 -23.55 22.63 15.60
N ASN A 392 -24.63 23.00 14.93
CA ASN A 392 -25.70 22.08 14.53
C ASN A 392 -25.50 21.54 13.10
N ASP A 393 -24.53 22.10 12.36
CA ASP A 393 -24.14 21.65 11.03
C ASP A 393 -22.63 21.34 11.04
N VAL A 394 -22.32 20.08 11.34
CA VAL A 394 -20.95 19.57 11.45
C VAL A 394 -20.25 19.57 10.10
N GLU A 395 -20.97 19.28 9.01
CA GLU A 395 -20.38 19.17 7.68
C GLU A 395 -19.91 20.53 7.19
N SER A 396 -20.77 21.55 7.29
CA SER A 396 -20.38 22.93 6.96
C SER A 396 -19.23 23.43 7.83
N ALA A 397 -19.22 23.11 9.12
CA ALA A 397 -18.11 23.48 10.01
C ALA A 397 -16.79 22.79 9.62
N ILE A 398 -16.81 21.52 9.20
CA ILE A 398 -15.61 20.85 8.66
C ILE A 398 -15.13 21.55 7.39
N TYR A 399 -16.01 21.86 6.44
CA TYR A 399 -15.63 22.56 5.22
C TYR A 399 -15.07 23.96 5.50
N GLU A 400 -15.70 24.71 6.39
CA GLU A 400 -15.23 26.04 6.77
C GLU A 400 -13.89 25.97 7.50
N THR A 401 -13.67 25.02 8.40
CA THR A 401 -12.37 24.88 9.09
C THR A 401 -11.25 24.48 8.15
N ILE A 402 -11.50 23.61 7.17
CA ILE A 402 -10.51 23.28 6.15
C ILE A 402 -10.21 24.51 5.29
N ARG A 403 -11.25 25.21 4.83
CA ARG A 403 -11.12 26.39 3.96
C ARG A 403 -10.52 27.61 4.66
N ARG A 404 -10.89 27.86 5.92
CA ARG A 404 -10.42 28.97 6.76
C ARG A 404 -9.20 28.61 7.59
N SER A 405 -8.70 27.37 7.54
CA SER A 405 -7.44 27.03 8.20
C SER A 405 -6.42 28.05 7.71
N ASP A 406 -5.98 28.91 8.63
CA ASP A 406 -5.07 30.00 8.31
C ASP A 406 -3.88 29.39 7.57
N LEU A 407 -3.41 30.08 6.53
CA LEU A 407 -2.22 29.65 5.81
C LEU A 407 -1.12 29.42 6.83
N PHE A 408 -0.54 28.23 6.81
CA PHE A 408 0.59 27.94 7.68
C PHE A 408 1.72 28.91 7.31
N ASP A 409 2.31 29.52 8.33
CA ASP A 409 3.51 30.33 8.16
C ASP A 409 4.69 29.44 8.54
N LEU A 410 5.33 28.84 7.52
CA LEU A 410 6.46 27.95 7.74
C LEU A 410 7.64 28.65 8.44
N THR A 411 7.69 29.99 8.45
CA THR A 411 8.73 30.75 9.17
C THR A 411 8.51 30.80 10.69
N LYS A 412 7.30 30.45 11.17
CA LYS A 412 6.95 30.45 12.60
C LYS A 412 7.00 29.08 13.25
N GLY A 413 7.14 28.00 12.47
CA GLY A 413 7.21 26.64 12.98
C GLY A 413 5.94 26.14 13.66
N ARG A 414 4.78 26.66 13.23
CA ARG A 414 3.44 26.30 13.76
C ARG A 414 2.63 25.56 12.71
N VAL A 415 3.04 24.35 12.33
CA VAL A 415 2.49 23.59 11.19
C VAL A 415 1.34 22.63 11.55
N LEU A 416 0.65 22.89 12.66
CA LEU A 416 -0.47 22.07 13.13
C LEU A 416 -1.56 22.97 13.75
N HIS A 417 -2.78 22.84 13.25
CA HIS A 417 -4.00 23.38 13.86
C HIS A 417 -4.93 22.22 14.22
N CYS A 418 -5.62 22.33 15.35
CA CYS A 418 -6.56 21.31 15.82
C CYS A 418 -7.93 21.93 16.09
N TYR A 419 -8.97 21.38 15.47
CA TYR A 419 -10.34 21.83 15.68
C TYR A 419 -11.15 20.70 16.33
N ILE A 420 -11.86 21.01 17.40
CA ILE A 420 -12.88 20.12 17.97
C ILE A 420 -14.24 20.70 17.61
N ILE A 421 -14.95 20.00 16.74
CA ILE A 421 -16.31 20.33 16.35
C ILE A 421 -17.25 19.48 17.20
N ARG A 422 -18.05 20.13 18.04
CA ARG A 422 -19.10 19.48 18.83
C ARG A 422 -20.41 19.61 18.07
N ASP A 423 -21.02 18.45 17.86
CA ASP A 423 -22.36 18.35 17.34
C ASP A 423 -23.36 18.69 18.46
N CYS A 424 -24.09 19.78 18.30
CA CYS A 424 -25.10 20.25 19.24
C CYS A 424 -26.53 19.86 18.83
N SER A 425 -26.67 19.04 17.77
CA SER A 425 -27.97 18.53 17.29
C SER A 425 -28.62 17.47 18.16
#